data_AF-A0A7J4FYN7-F1
#
_entry.id   AF-A0A7J4FYN7-F1
#
_cell.length_a   1.000
_cell.length_b   1.000
_cell.length_c   1.000
_cell.angle_alpha   90.00
_cell.angle_beta   90.00
_cell.angle_gamma   90.00
#
_symmetry.space_group_name_H-M   'P 1'
#
loop_
_entity.id
_entity.type
_entity.pdbx_description
1 polymer ?
#
loop_
_entity_poly.entity_id
_entity_poly.type
_entity_poly.pdbx_seq_one_letter_code
_entity_poly.pdbx_strand_id
1 'polypeptide(L)'
;MPNYRIHILFYFAVVILFIAAVNLLEMHLEVNVLIYSISFGLLYSLLPDIDARRSVIRSTFVKILSLTAIISFILFIIYQDLLQFILLLLSLCLLISLNFLKHRGIFHNLYLAIVLSIPPYFIDPLVCVFAFIGYFSHLVMDAI
;
A
#
# COMPACT_ATOMS: atom_id res chain seq x y z
N MET A 1 -15.03 -5.69 -1.06
CA MET A 1 -15.91 -5.37 0.08
C MET A 1 -16.58 -4.03 -0.21
N PRO A 2 -17.77 -3.74 0.34
CA PRO A 2 -18.57 -2.63 -0.16
C PRO A 2 -17.97 -1.25 0.09
N ASN A 3 -16.91 -1.12 0.90
CA ASN A 3 -16.58 0.18 1.48
C ASN A 3 -15.07 0.51 1.56
N TYR A 4 -14.27 0.19 0.54
CA TYR A 4 -12.94 0.82 0.37
C TYR A 4 -13.01 2.35 0.48
N ARG A 5 -14.15 2.92 0.05
CA ARG A 5 -14.48 4.34 0.21
C ARG A 5 -14.53 4.77 1.68
N ILE A 6 -15.08 3.96 2.58
CA ILE A 6 -15.10 4.26 4.01
C ILE A 6 -13.69 4.20 4.59
N HIS A 7 -12.87 3.19 4.23
CA HIS A 7 -11.47 3.15 4.69
C HIS A 7 -10.70 4.40 4.25
N ILE A 8 -10.88 4.84 3.00
CA ILE A 8 -10.30 6.08 2.48
C ILE A 8 -10.81 7.30 3.27
N LEU A 9 -12.13 7.42 3.48
CA LEU A 9 -12.72 8.54 4.21
C LEU A 9 -12.23 8.59 5.66
N PHE A 10 -12.16 7.44 6.32
CA PHE A 10 -11.66 7.33 7.68
C PHE A 10 -10.17 7.70 7.77
N TYR A 11 -9.35 7.22 6.84
CA TYR A 11 -7.96 7.63 6.72
C TYR A 11 -7.82 9.15 6.59
N PHE A 12 -8.57 9.78 5.68
CA PHE A 12 -8.53 11.24 5.53
C PHE A 12 -9.01 11.97 6.78
N ALA A 13 -10.01 11.47 7.50
CA ALA A 13 -10.44 12.04 8.76
C ALA A 13 -9.29 12.03 9.80
N VAL A 14 -8.58 10.91 9.92
CA VAL A 14 -7.41 10.80 10.82
C VAL A 14 -6.27 11.73 10.38
N VAL A 15 -6.01 11.82 9.07
CA VAL A 15 -4.99 12.74 8.52
C VAL A 15 -5.32 14.20 8.80
N ILE A 16 -6.58 14.61 8.64
CA ILE A 16 -7.02 15.99 8.93
C ILE A 16 -6.81 16.29 10.42
N LEU A 17 -7.16 15.37 11.31
CA LEU A 17 -6.93 15.50 12.75
C LEU A 17 -5.43 15.62 13.08
N PHE A 18 -4.59 14.82 12.42
CA PHE A 18 -3.14 14.88 12.56
C PHE A 18 -2.60 16.26 12.13
N ILE A 19 -2.97 16.74 10.93
CA ILE A 19 -2.53 18.05 10.41
C ILE A 19 -3.00 19.18 11.34
N ALA A 20 -4.24 19.11 11.84
CA ALA A 20 -4.73 20.09 12.81
C ALA A 20 -3.91 20.09 14.10
N ALA A 21 -3.56 18.93 14.63
CA ALA A 21 -2.71 18.81 15.82
C ALA A 21 -1.29 19.35 15.59
N VAL A 22 -0.68 19.06 14.43
CA VAL A 22 0.62 19.59 14.04
C VAL A 22 0.61 21.12 13.98
N ASN A 23 -0.42 21.70 13.35
CA ASN A 23 -0.57 23.15 13.27
C ASN A 23 -0.77 23.80 14.65
N LEU A 24 -1.52 23.15 15.56
CA LEU A 24 -1.69 23.61 16.94
C LEU A 24 -0.39 23.60 17.74
N LEU A 25 0.55 22.71 17.39
CA LEU A 25 1.88 22.61 17.99
C LEU A 25 2.92 23.51 17.30
N GLU A 26 2.48 24.35 16.34
CA GLU A 26 3.35 25.25 15.57
C GLU A 26 4.50 24.52 14.84
N MET A 27 4.31 23.23 14.51
CA MET A 27 5.30 22.45 13.79
C MET A 27 5.21 22.73 12.28
N HIS A 28 6.32 23.12 11.67
CA HIS A 28 6.40 23.34 10.23
C HIS A 28 6.55 22.03 9.47
N LEU A 29 5.61 21.73 8.57
CA LEU A 29 5.71 20.63 7.62
C LEU A 29 5.98 21.16 6.22
N GLU A 30 6.96 20.55 5.54
CA GLU A 30 7.18 20.84 4.13
C GLU A 30 6.02 20.27 3.29
N VAL A 31 5.47 21.10 2.40
CA VAL A 31 4.31 20.74 1.55
C VAL A 31 4.60 19.50 0.70
N ASN A 32 5.81 19.38 0.15
CA ASN A 32 6.20 18.23 -0.66
C ASN A 32 6.16 16.93 0.14
N VAL A 33 6.73 16.95 1.35
CA VAL A 33 6.73 15.81 2.27
C VAL A 33 5.31 15.43 2.66
N LEU A 34 4.43 16.42 2.89
CA LEU A 34 3.02 16.19 3.19
C LEU A 34 2.29 15.51 2.03
N ILE A 35 2.50 15.96 0.78
CA ILE A 35 1.91 15.36 -0.41
C ILE A 35 2.34 13.89 -0.55
N TYR A 36 3.64 13.60 -0.39
CA TYR A 36 4.13 12.23 -0.42
C TYR A 36 3.55 11.39 0.71
N SER A 37 3.53 11.91 1.94
CA SER A 37 3.00 11.23 3.11
C SER A 37 1.53 10.86 2.93
N ILE A 38 0.70 11.81 2.48
CA ILE A 38 -0.73 11.57 2.21
C ILE A 38 -0.91 10.50 1.14
N SER A 39 -0.15 10.58 0.05
CA SER A 39 -0.23 9.65 -1.08
C SER A 39 0.15 8.23 -0.66
N PHE A 40 1.25 8.08 0.09
CA PHE A 40 1.67 6.78 0.61
C PHE A 40 0.66 6.23 1.62
N GLY A 41 0.21 7.03 2.59
CA GLY A 41 -0.78 6.57 3.56
C GLY A 41 -2.09 6.13 2.89
N LEU A 42 -2.53 6.81 1.82
CA LEU A 42 -3.68 6.38 1.04
C LEU A 42 -3.45 5.00 0.39
N LEU A 43 -2.30 4.78 -0.26
CA LEU A 43 -1.95 3.48 -0.84
C LEU A 43 -1.93 2.38 0.25
N TYR A 44 -1.35 2.69 1.41
CA TYR A 44 -1.25 1.76 2.53
C TYR A 44 -2.61 1.45 3.19
N SER A 45 -3.55 2.42 3.18
CA SER A 45 -4.93 2.20 3.63
C SER A 45 -5.71 1.19 2.78
N LEU A 46 -5.25 0.94 1.55
CA LEU A 46 -5.86 0.00 0.61
C LEU A 46 -5.12 -1.33 0.55
N LEU A 47 -3.92 -1.40 1.11
CA LEU A 47 -3.05 -2.57 1.02
C LEU A 47 -3.67 -3.83 1.65
N PRO A 48 -4.40 -3.76 2.79
CA PRO A 48 -5.02 -4.95 3.38
C PRO A 48 -6.06 -5.62 2.45
N ASP A 49 -6.74 -4.81 1.65
CA ASP A 49 -7.79 -5.25 0.71
C ASP A 49 -7.25 -6.14 -0.43
N ILE A 50 -5.93 -6.26 -0.61
CA ILE A 50 -5.32 -7.15 -1.61
C ILE A 50 -5.65 -8.62 -1.33
N ASP A 51 -5.84 -9.01 -0.07
CA ASP A 51 -6.15 -10.40 0.27
C ASP A 51 -7.59 -10.80 -0.12
N ALA A 52 -8.49 -9.84 -0.28
CA ALA A 52 -9.90 -10.06 -0.60
C ALA A 52 -10.10 -10.40 -2.10
N ARG A 53 -10.49 -11.64 -2.41
CA ARG A 53 -10.65 -12.16 -3.80
C ARG A 53 -11.50 -11.28 -4.73
N ARG A 54 -12.52 -10.60 -4.20
CA ARG A 54 -13.46 -9.77 -4.95
C ARG A 54 -13.21 -8.26 -4.77
N SER A 55 -12.09 -7.83 -4.18
CA SER A 55 -11.81 -6.41 -4.04
C SER A 55 -11.36 -5.80 -5.36
N VAL A 56 -11.72 -4.54 -5.57
CA VAL A 56 -11.23 -3.73 -6.69
C VAL A 56 -9.71 -3.60 -6.60
N ILE A 57 -9.17 -3.43 -5.39
CA ILE A 57 -7.74 -3.30 -5.14
C ILE A 57 -6.97 -4.54 -5.62
N ARG A 58 -7.42 -5.74 -5.22
CA ARG A 58 -6.80 -6.99 -5.69
C ARG A 58 -6.89 -7.13 -7.21
N SER A 59 -8.04 -6.82 -7.81
CA SER A 59 -8.20 -6.88 -9.27
C SER A 59 -7.22 -5.94 -9.98
N THR A 60 -7.10 -4.71 -9.50
CA THR A 60 -6.14 -3.73 -10.04
C THR A 60 -4.70 -4.20 -9.85
N PHE A 61 -4.35 -4.71 -8.67
CA PHE A 61 -3.01 -5.22 -8.39
C PHE A 61 -2.64 -6.41 -9.30
N VAL A 62 -3.57 -7.35 -9.53
CA VAL A 62 -3.38 -8.47 -10.47
C VAL A 62 -3.17 -7.98 -11.90
N LYS A 63 -3.90 -6.94 -12.34
CA LYS A 63 -3.71 -6.35 -13.68
C LYS A 63 -2.33 -5.72 -13.81
N ILE A 64 -1.89 -4.96 -12.81
CA ILE A 64 -0.56 -4.34 -12.79
C ILE A 64 0.51 -5.42 -12.86
N LEU A 65 0.47 -6.43 -11.98
CA LEU A 65 1.45 -7.51 -11.97
C LEU A 65 1.46 -8.31 -13.29
N SER A 66 0.29 -8.61 -13.85
CA SER A 66 0.19 -9.30 -15.16
C SER A 66 0.82 -8.46 -16.27
N LEU A 67 0.55 -7.15 -16.30
CA LEU A 67 1.12 -6.25 -17.29
C LEU A 67 2.64 -6.14 -17.13
N THR A 68 3.14 -5.99 -15.91
CA THR A 68 4.58 -5.98 -15.60
C THR A 68 5.24 -7.28 -16.05
N ALA A 69 4.64 -8.45 -15.76
CA ALA A 69 5.16 -9.73 -16.20
C ALA A 69 5.26 -9.82 -17.74
N ILE A 70 4.21 -9.40 -18.46
CA ILE A 70 4.20 -9.42 -19.93
C ILE A 70 5.28 -8.48 -20.50
N ILE A 71 5.37 -7.25 -20.00
CA ILE A 71 6.37 -6.28 -20.47
C ILE A 71 7.78 -6.78 -20.17
N SER A 72 8.05 -7.23 -18.94
CA SER A 72 9.36 -7.76 -18.56
C SER A 72 9.74 -9.00 -19.35
N PHE A 73 8.79 -9.88 -19.69
CA PHE A 73 9.05 -11.02 -20.58
C PHE A 73 9.46 -10.59 -22.00
N ILE A 74 8.72 -9.65 -22.60
CA ILE A 74 9.04 -9.12 -23.93
C ILE A 74 10.43 -8.47 -23.93
N LEU A 75 10.70 -7.62 -22.94
CA LEU A 75 11.99 -6.94 -22.82
C LEU A 75 13.14 -7.92 -22.54
N PHE A 76 12.91 -8.96 -21.72
CA PHE A 76 13.91 -10.00 -21.50
C PHE A 76 14.26 -10.74 -22.79
N ILE A 77 13.29 -11.06 -23.65
CA ILE A 77 13.56 -11.70 -24.95
C ILE A 77 14.43 -10.79 -25.84
N ILE A 78 14.13 -9.50 -25.90
CA ILE A 78 14.80 -8.54 -26.78
C ILE A 78 16.22 -8.23 -26.28
N TYR A 79 16.36 -7.94 -24.99
CA TYR A 79 17.59 -7.39 -24.41
C TYR A 79 18.43 -8.41 -23.64
N GLN A 80 17.88 -9.57 -23.30
CA GLN A 80 18.53 -10.61 -22.48
C GLN A 80 19.04 -10.08 -21.13
N ASP A 81 18.34 -9.08 -20.59
CA ASP A 81 18.75 -8.35 -19.40
C ASP A 81 18.30 -9.05 -18.11
N LEU A 82 19.21 -9.19 -17.14
CA LEU A 82 18.97 -9.90 -15.88
C LEU A 82 17.90 -9.21 -15.03
N LEU A 83 17.82 -7.88 -15.04
CA LEU A 83 16.83 -7.15 -14.26
C LEU A 83 15.41 -7.45 -14.76
N GLN A 84 15.21 -7.50 -16.08
CA GLN A 84 13.91 -7.88 -16.66
C GLN A 84 13.50 -9.31 -16.29
N PHE A 85 14.45 -10.24 -16.26
CA PHE A 85 14.19 -11.60 -15.80
C PHE A 85 13.77 -11.65 -14.32
N ILE A 86 14.45 -10.90 -13.45
CA ILE A 86 14.11 -10.81 -12.02
C ILE A 86 12.71 -10.22 -11.84
N LEU A 87 12.38 -9.14 -12.55
CA LEU A 87 11.06 -8.51 -12.48
C LEU A 87 9.94 -9.45 -12.95
N LEU A 88 10.20 -10.23 -14.01
CA LEU A 88 9.28 -11.27 -14.47
C LEU A 88 9.05 -12.31 -13.37
N LEU A 89 10.12 -12.88 -12.81
CA LEU A 89 10.01 -13.89 -11.74
C LEU A 89 9.28 -13.36 -10.51
N LEU A 90 9.62 -12.15 -10.06
CA LEU A 90 8.98 -11.51 -8.92
C LEU A 90 7.47 -11.33 -9.16
N SER A 91 7.11 -10.83 -10.35
CA SER A 91 5.70 -10.63 -10.72
C SER A 91 4.92 -11.95 -10.73
N LEU A 92 5.50 -13.01 -11.28
CA LEU A 92 4.90 -14.35 -11.29
C LEU A 92 4.77 -14.94 -9.89
N CYS A 93 5.81 -14.84 -9.05
CA CYS A 93 5.77 -15.29 -7.67
C CYS A 93 4.68 -14.57 -6.86
N LEU A 94 4.55 -13.25 -7.03
CA LEU A 94 3.48 -12.46 -6.40
C LEU A 94 2.09 -12.88 -6.91
N LEU A 95 1.90 -13.04 -8.21
CA LEU A 95 0.63 -13.53 -8.76
C LEU A 95 0.22 -14.89 -8.19
N ILE A 96 1.18 -15.81 -8.06
CA ILE A 96 0.96 -17.13 -7.46
C ILE A 96 0.61 -16.99 -5.97
N SER A 97 1.35 -16.16 -5.23
CA SER A 97 1.14 -15.98 -3.78
C SER A 97 -0.25 -15.42 -3.45
N LEU A 98 -0.80 -14.53 -4.30
CA LEU A 98 -2.16 -13.99 -4.15
C LEU A 98 -3.24 -15.08 -4.09
N ASN A 99 -3.03 -16.25 -4.71
CA ASN A 99 -3.99 -17.35 -4.67
C ASN A 99 -4.08 -18.04 -3.30
N PHE A 100 -3.01 -17.96 -2.52
CA PHE A 100 -2.91 -18.54 -1.17
C PHE A 100 -3.32 -17.57 -0.07
N LEU A 101 -3.47 -16.28 -0.37
CA LEU A 101 -3.97 -15.30 0.58
C LEU A 101 -5.44 -15.58 0.91
N LYS A 102 -5.70 -15.82 2.19
CA LYS A 102 -7.04 -15.83 2.76
C LYS A 102 -7.43 -14.40 3.11
N HIS A 103 -8.69 -14.07 2.91
CA HIS A 103 -9.25 -12.80 3.36
C HIS A 103 -9.22 -12.74 4.90
N ARG A 104 -8.82 -11.59 5.46
CA ARG A 104 -8.49 -11.44 6.90
C ARG A 104 -7.34 -12.33 7.35
N GLY A 105 -6.40 -12.54 6.44
CA GLY A 105 -5.21 -13.34 6.68
C GLY A 105 -4.04 -12.48 7.18
N ILE A 106 -2.88 -12.71 6.58
CA ILE A 106 -1.62 -12.03 6.94
C ILE A 106 -1.76 -10.50 6.81
N PHE A 107 -2.53 -10.01 5.84
CA PHE A 107 -2.78 -8.59 5.58
C PHE A 107 -3.69 -7.88 6.59
N HIS A 108 -4.31 -8.62 7.50
CA HIS A 108 -5.11 -8.04 8.59
C HIS A 108 -4.42 -8.25 9.94
N ASN A 109 -3.09 -8.14 9.96
CA ASN A 109 -2.26 -8.31 11.15
C ASN A 109 -1.52 -7.00 11.48
N LEU A 110 -1.63 -6.54 12.73
CA LEU A 110 -0.96 -5.33 13.22
C LEU A 110 0.57 -5.39 13.05
N TYR A 111 1.19 -6.55 13.28
CA TYR A 111 2.63 -6.71 13.11
C TYR A 111 3.04 -6.47 11.66
N LEU A 112 2.22 -6.88 10.70
CA LEU A 112 2.49 -6.64 9.29
C LEU A 112 2.30 -5.16 8.93
N ALA A 113 1.33 -4.47 9.54
CA ALA A 113 1.18 -3.02 9.36
C ALA A 113 2.47 -2.28 9.75
N ILE A 114 3.08 -2.65 10.88
CA ILE A 114 4.36 -2.08 11.34
C ILE A 114 5.46 -2.42 10.33
N VAL A 115 5.66 -3.70 10.01
CA VAL A 115 6.74 -4.14 9.12
C VAL A 115 6.64 -3.49 7.74
N LEU A 116 5.46 -3.45 7.14
CA LEU A 116 5.25 -2.86 5.83
C LEU A 116 5.37 -1.34 5.84
N SER A 117 5.12 -0.67 6.97
CA SER A 117 5.30 0.78 7.08
C SER A 117 6.76 1.23 7.20
N ILE A 118 7.70 0.32 7.50
CA ILE A 118 9.13 0.63 7.68
C ILE A 118 9.81 1.06 6.37
N PRO A 119 9.66 0.40 5.20
CA PRO A 119 10.37 0.80 3.99
C PRO A 119 10.21 2.28 3.60
N PRO A 120 9.02 2.92 3.69
CA PRO A 120 8.88 4.36 3.47
C PRO A 120 9.73 5.27 4.39
N TYR A 121 10.20 4.77 5.54
CA TYR A 121 11.11 5.52 6.43
C TYR A 121 12.40 5.96 5.73
N PHE A 122 12.89 5.17 4.77
CA PHE A 122 14.09 5.51 4.00
C PHE A 122 13.88 6.65 3.01
N ILE A 123 12.63 7.06 2.77
CA ILE A 123 12.29 8.25 2.00
C ILE A 123 12.19 9.45 2.94
N ASP A 124 11.31 9.35 3.95
CA ASP A 124 11.14 10.35 5.00
C ASP A 124 10.38 9.73 6.20
N PRO A 125 10.75 10.05 7.46
CA PRO A 125 10.08 9.52 8.64
C PRO A 125 8.57 9.80 8.70
N LEU A 126 8.11 10.96 8.21
CA LEU A 126 6.69 11.31 8.17
C LEU A 126 5.92 10.41 7.20
N VAL A 127 6.54 10.03 6.09
CA VAL A 127 5.94 9.11 5.11
C VAL A 127 5.75 7.72 5.74
N CYS A 128 6.69 7.24 6.55
CA CYS A 128 6.54 6.02 7.37
C CYS A 128 5.34 6.14 8.33
N VAL A 129 5.22 7.26 9.03
CA VAL A 129 4.10 7.49 9.97
C VAL A 129 2.76 7.46 9.23
N PHE A 130 2.64 8.12 8.08
CA PHE A 130 1.40 8.12 7.31
C PHE A 130 1.10 6.76 6.67
N ALA A 131 2.12 6.01 6.24
CA ALA A 131 1.96 4.63 5.78
C ALA A 131 1.39 3.74 6.91
N PHE A 132 1.91 3.88 8.13
CA PHE A 132 1.38 3.19 9.30
C PHE A 132 -0.05 3.62 9.62
N ILE A 133 -0.33 4.93 9.68
CA ILE A 133 -1.68 5.48 9.92
C ILE A 133 -2.66 4.95 8.88
N GLY A 134 -2.30 4.97 7.60
CA GLY A 134 -3.09 4.43 6.50
C GLY A 134 -3.47 2.97 6.75
N TYR A 135 -2.48 2.11 6.93
CA TYR A 135 -2.71 0.68 7.17
C TYR A 135 -3.51 0.44 8.46
N PHE A 136 -3.12 1.07 9.56
CA PHE A 136 -3.76 0.91 10.86
C PHE A 136 -5.22 1.37 10.84
N SER A 137 -5.51 2.48 10.17
CA SER A 137 -6.87 3.01 10.02
C SER A 137 -7.79 2.01 9.31
N HIS A 138 -7.26 1.25 8.35
CA HIS A 138 -7.98 0.16 7.71
C HIS A 138 -8.31 -0.94 8.73
N LEU A 139 -7.32 -1.40 9.50
CA LEU A 139 -7.51 -2.45 10.51
C LEU A 139 -8.53 -2.07 11.58
N VAL A 140 -8.51 -0.82 12.04
CA VAL A 140 -9.47 -0.31 13.03
C VAL A 140 -10.89 -0.33 12.45
N MET A 141 -11.08 0.16 11.22
CA MET A 141 -12.40 0.18 10.59
C MET A 141 -12.96 -1.22 10.35
N ASP A 142 -12.11 -2.19 10.05
CA ASP A 142 -12.54 -3.57 9.83
C ASP A 142 -12.89 -4.33 11.13
N ALA A 143 -12.46 -3.79 12.28
CA ALA A 143 -12.74 -4.32 13.61
C ALA A 143 -14.03 -3.77 14.25
N ILE A 144 -14.59 -2.69 13.69
CA ILE A 144 -15.85 -2.05 14.11
C ILE A 144 -17.03 -2.72 13.37
#